data_AF-A0A934VA68-F1
#
_entry.id   AF-A0A934VA68-F1
#
_cell.length_a   1.000
_cell.length_b   1.000
_cell.length_c   1.000
_cell.angle_alpha   90.00
_cell.angle_beta   90.00
_cell.angle_gamma   90.00
#
_symmetry.space_group_name_H-M   'P 1'
#
loop_
_entity.id
_entity.type
_entity.pdbx_description
1 polymer ?
#
loop_
_entity_poly.entity_id
_entity_poly.type
_entity_poly.pdbx_seq_one_letter_code
_entity_poly.pdbx_strand_id
1 'polypeptide(L)'
;MKARFLLPLCLASLAQAQVYTPPPEENKPAPAAAPADTPPPAEKKPAGPLGQEIPLLDPAAETITVGGVSIPLGDNRVLRARFEKYLNQPPESDEAAEKYRADIAQILATVSPFRTGGPDLYSAFKLLPGASSYPGDANLCGSLAESIYTAMLAKQDVNGLKKLNKSMEDEKKAIIAEGDWKAATEKSVSITESKGKDGEKKTTTAKEGLGITSLRYANTLKRIGEIETLKKANIVRTEAQTIQTKAQYQVSMIQWFVQRRYEHVLMAARFYNQIWKDGDATLRIDKDSDVSKLFSQSVGVSPTVASLDSLSNEAIRETSKYIEAFELMLARDELHSASQRLMEAYALGEYLAPVATLSLEKKRRIANYFRDLNELYGTLQAHDYTKTMELAARLKQSAKDFPSSKVDSAIAGYTLASDLAIEEAKSHLLAKEGDKAAEKIKAAAEIWPTNPKLKEFRTLVNNTGGLVAYRNDFDRLLSEGNFREIARRQYELAPAIQGDAKREEAFKEIMTNLTKIEAAIGKASEFSKMGQDYAAWEQLAKLREDFPDDPKLGRELELLAPKVADFTRALDKAQQFEKRNPKQLGSALSWYLKARSIHPQSDLAEAGTQRLSDEILTPDGGSRK
;
A
#
# COMPACT_ATOMS: atom_id res chain seq x y z
N MET A 1 51.86 12.08 -40.33
CA MET A 1 50.73 13.00 -40.11
C MET A 1 49.77 12.35 -39.12
N LYS A 2 49.31 13.13 -38.15
CA LYS A 2 48.42 12.73 -37.06
C LYS A 2 46.97 12.74 -37.54
N ALA A 3 46.18 11.75 -37.19
CA ALA A 3 44.73 11.89 -37.09
C ALA A 3 44.21 10.98 -35.98
N ARG A 4 43.62 11.63 -34.98
CA ARG A 4 43.06 11.09 -33.74
C ARG A 4 41.64 10.60 -34.03
N PHE A 5 41.24 9.46 -33.47
CA PHE A 5 39.83 9.14 -33.27
C PHE A 5 39.54 9.05 -31.78
N LEU A 6 38.56 9.86 -31.36
CA LEU A 6 38.08 10.10 -30.01
C LEU A 6 37.02 9.08 -29.63
N LEU A 7 37.15 8.52 -28.43
CA LEU A 7 36.16 7.70 -27.72
C LEU A 7 35.51 8.59 -26.64
N PRO A 8 34.17 8.70 -26.52
CA PRO A 8 33.57 9.50 -25.46
C PRO A 8 33.47 8.68 -24.17
N LEU A 9 34.12 9.20 -23.13
CA LEU A 9 34.12 8.71 -21.76
C LEU A 9 33.04 9.50 -20.98
N CYS A 10 31.94 8.85 -20.58
CA CYS A 10 30.97 9.46 -19.66
C CYS A 10 31.44 9.26 -18.21
N LEU A 11 32.09 10.30 -17.67
CA LEU A 11 32.37 10.47 -16.24
C LEU A 11 31.13 11.06 -15.55
N ALA A 12 30.53 10.33 -14.61
CA ALA A 12 29.57 10.87 -13.66
C ALA A 12 30.33 11.47 -12.46
N SER A 13 30.15 12.78 -12.26
CA SER A 13 30.71 13.59 -11.20
C SER A 13 30.11 13.28 -9.83
N LEU A 14 30.96 12.96 -8.86
CA LEU A 14 30.65 13.02 -7.43
C LEU A 14 30.64 14.49 -6.99
N ALA A 15 29.46 15.05 -6.73
CA ALA A 15 29.31 16.34 -6.09
C ALA A 15 29.31 16.16 -4.58
N GLN A 16 30.29 16.77 -3.91
CA GLN A 16 30.33 16.96 -2.46
C GLN A 16 29.33 18.05 -2.07
N ALA A 17 28.27 17.70 -1.35
CA ALA A 17 27.41 18.67 -0.67
C ALA A 17 27.97 18.90 0.74
N GLN A 18 28.50 20.10 0.97
CA GLN A 18 28.90 20.59 2.29
C GLN A 18 27.65 20.76 3.17
N VAL A 19 27.62 20.11 4.33
CA VAL A 19 26.63 20.38 5.40
C VAL A 19 27.20 21.46 6.30
N TYR A 20 26.42 22.53 6.48
CA TYR A 20 26.70 23.66 7.36
C TYR A 20 26.70 23.20 8.84
N THR A 21 27.80 23.45 9.56
CA THR A 21 27.94 23.25 11.01
C THR A 21 27.92 24.61 11.73
N PRO A 22 26.96 24.90 12.62
CA PRO A 22 27.03 26.08 13.47
C PRO A 22 28.10 25.94 14.57
N PRO A 23 28.65 27.06 15.10
CA PRO A 23 29.75 27.04 16.07
C PRO A 23 29.31 26.54 17.45
N PRO A 24 30.24 26.03 18.29
CA PRO A 24 29.92 25.47 19.59
C PRO A 24 29.55 26.56 20.60
N GLU A 25 28.39 26.43 21.24
CA GLU A 25 27.99 27.27 22.38
C GLU A 25 28.77 26.91 23.66
N GLU A 26 29.12 27.94 24.43
CA GLU A 26 29.91 27.88 25.66
C GLU A 26 29.21 27.11 26.78
N ASN A 27 30.00 26.25 27.46
CA ASN A 27 29.62 25.54 28.68
C ASN A 27 29.13 26.49 29.79
N LYS A 28 27.90 26.26 30.28
CA LYS A 28 27.49 26.60 31.64
C LYS A 28 26.99 25.34 32.37
N PRO A 29 27.36 25.13 33.65
CA PRO A 29 27.05 23.89 34.35
C PRO A 29 25.59 23.90 34.84
N ALA A 30 24.84 22.85 34.48
CA ALA A 30 23.51 22.58 35.03
C ALA A 30 23.59 21.59 36.23
N PRO A 31 22.67 21.68 37.20
CA PRO A 31 22.76 20.96 38.47
C PRO A 31 22.36 19.48 38.37
N ALA A 32 22.83 18.70 39.34
CA ALA A 32 22.67 17.24 39.44
C ALA A 32 21.21 16.75 39.30
N ALA A 33 21.03 15.72 38.46
CA ALA A 33 19.76 15.05 38.21
C ALA A 33 19.42 14.01 39.30
N ALA A 34 18.15 13.98 39.70
CA ALA A 34 17.52 12.80 40.31
C ALA A 34 16.97 11.89 39.20
N PRO A 35 16.94 10.56 39.39
CA PRO A 35 16.55 9.61 38.34
C PRO A 35 15.03 9.60 38.14
N ALA A 36 14.60 9.82 36.90
CA ALA A 36 13.20 9.63 36.49
C ALA A 36 13.13 8.46 35.50
N ASP A 37 12.64 7.32 35.99
CA ASP A 37 12.21 6.18 35.18
C ASP A 37 10.90 6.53 34.48
N THR A 38 10.95 7.06 33.26
CA THR A 38 9.89 6.90 32.24
C THR A 38 10.37 7.42 30.88
N PRO A 39 10.23 6.67 29.78
CA PRO A 39 10.51 7.20 28.45
C PRO A 39 9.45 8.25 28.06
N PRO A 40 9.81 9.24 27.21
CA PRO A 40 8.86 10.25 26.74
C PRO A 40 7.77 9.62 25.86
N PRO A 41 6.51 10.11 25.92
CA PRO A 41 5.44 9.58 25.11
C PRO A 41 5.61 10.00 23.66
N ALA A 42 5.57 9.02 22.73
CA ALA A 42 5.50 9.29 21.31
C ALA A 42 4.21 10.07 20.96
N GLU A 43 4.33 11.12 20.15
CA GLU A 43 3.21 11.92 19.66
C GLU A 43 2.22 11.05 18.87
N LYS A 44 1.04 10.81 19.46
CA LYS A 44 -0.08 10.12 18.80
C LYS A 44 -0.84 11.12 17.92
N LYS A 45 -0.97 10.81 16.62
CA LYS A 45 -1.97 11.44 15.74
C LYS A 45 -3.38 11.25 16.32
N PRO A 46 -4.32 12.20 16.12
CA PRO A 46 -5.66 12.11 16.67
C PRO A 46 -6.38 10.86 16.14
N ALA A 47 -6.84 10.03 17.07
CA ALA A 47 -7.54 8.78 16.81
C ALA A 47 -8.97 9.05 16.29
N GLY A 48 -9.39 8.31 15.26
CA GLY A 48 -10.81 8.10 14.99
C GLY A 48 -11.46 7.31 16.14
N PRO A 49 -12.78 7.40 16.33
CA PRO A 49 -13.48 6.94 17.55
C PRO A 49 -13.41 5.44 17.85
N LEU A 50 -12.79 4.63 16.98
CA LEU A 50 -12.52 3.20 17.21
C LEU A 50 -11.09 2.89 16.76
N GLY A 51 -10.13 3.43 17.52
CA GLY A 51 -8.70 3.15 17.37
C GLY A 51 -8.42 1.66 17.14
N GLN A 52 -7.38 1.41 16.33
CA GLN A 52 -6.71 0.12 16.09
C GLN A 52 -7.39 -1.08 16.75
N GLU A 53 -8.00 -2.03 16.01
CA GLU A 53 -8.01 -3.46 16.39
C GLU A 53 -8.92 -4.34 15.51
N ILE A 54 -8.29 -5.14 14.64
CA ILE A 54 -8.49 -6.60 14.67
C ILE A 54 -7.17 -7.17 15.22
N PRO A 55 -7.15 -7.81 16.40
CA PRO A 55 -5.94 -8.24 17.13
C PRO A 55 -5.02 -9.28 16.47
N LEU A 56 -5.16 -9.56 15.16
CA LEU A 56 -4.22 -10.47 14.48
C LEU A 56 -2.83 -9.83 14.30
N LEU A 57 -2.75 -8.51 14.45
CA LEU A 57 -1.54 -7.71 14.36
C LEU A 57 -1.67 -6.65 15.45
N ASP A 58 -1.00 -6.82 16.58
CA ASP A 58 -0.59 -5.65 17.35
C ASP A 58 0.59 -5.00 16.58
N PRO A 59 0.39 -3.86 15.90
CA PRO A 59 1.45 -3.16 15.19
C PRO A 59 2.47 -2.51 16.15
N ALA A 60 2.25 -2.54 17.47
CA ALA A 60 3.18 -2.06 18.48
C ALA A 60 4.14 -3.14 18.98
N ALA A 61 3.94 -4.42 18.65
CA ALA A 61 4.93 -5.46 18.87
C ALA A 61 6.05 -5.35 17.82
N GLU A 62 6.87 -4.31 17.93
CA GLU A 62 8.08 -4.12 17.11
C GLU A 62 9.14 -5.19 17.42
N THR A 63 8.96 -5.96 18.49
CA THR A 63 9.92 -6.95 18.98
C THR A 63 9.25 -8.25 19.41
N ILE A 64 9.91 -9.39 19.18
CA ILE A 64 9.58 -10.69 19.80
C ILE A 64 10.55 -10.94 20.94
N THR A 65 10.04 -11.27 22.13
CA THR A 65 10.89 -11.62 23.26
C THR A 65 11.28 -13.11 23.21
N VAL A 66 12.58 -13.39 23.19
CA VAL A 66 13.17 -14.74 23.21
C VAL A 66 14.15 -14.82 24.37
N GLY A 67 13.90 -15.70 25.34
CA GLY A 67 14.79 -15.84 26.51
C GLY A 67 14.99 -14.55 27.31
N GLY A 68 14.00 -13.64 27.32
CA GLY A 68 14.10 -12.32 27.95
C GLY A 68 14.75 -11.21 27.09
N VAL A 69 15.10 -11.51 25.83
CA VAL A 69 15.67 -10.55 24.86
C VAL A 69 14.64 -10.16 23.82
N SER A 70 14.35 -8.88 23.68
CA SER A 70 13.47 -8.35 22.64
C SER A 70 14.19 -8.24 21.30
N ILE A 71 13.80 -9.06 20.32
CA ILE A 71 14.35 -9.10 18.96
C ILE A 71 13.48 -8.23 18.05
N PRO A 72 14.00 -7.13 17.47
CA PRO A 72 13.25 -6.26 16.58
C PRO A 72 12.94 -6.95 15.26
N LEU A 73 11.68 -6.84 14.84
CA LEU A 73 11.17 -7.43 13.61
C LEU A 73 11.31 -6.50 12.38
N GLY A 74 11.68 -5.23 12.59
CA GLY A 74 11.81 -4.23 11.53
C GLY A 74 10.46 -3.64 11.10
N ASP A 75 10.36 -3.23 9.83
CA ASP A 75 9.11 -2.68 9.27
C ASP A 75 8.02 -3.77 9.17
N ASN A 76 7.00 -3.65 10.02
CA ASN A 76 5.86 -4.56 10.08
C ASN A 76 5.13 -4.72 8.73
N ARG A 77 5.12 -3.71 7.87
CA ARG A 77 4.52 -3.80 6.54
C ARG A 77 5.33 -4.72 5.63
N VAL A 78 6.65 -4.64 5.71
CA VAL A 78 7.55 -5.50 4.95
C VAL A 78 7.47 -6.93 5.44
N LEU A 79 7.45 -7.14 6.76
CA LEU A 79 7.28 -8.47 7.36
C LEU A 79 5.98 -9.13 6.87
N ARG A 80 4.87 -8.39 6.88
CA ARG A 80 3.58 -8.89 6.41
C ARG A 80 3.59 -9.26 4.92
N ALA A 81 4.20 -8.43 4.07
CA ALA A 81 4.32 -8.75 2.64
C ALA A 81 5.19 -10.00 2.39
N ARG A 82 6.27 -10.18 3.17
CA ARG A 82 7.10 -11.38 3.11
C ARG A 82 6.37 -12.61 3.63
N PHE A 83 5.58 -12.47 4.69
CA PHE A 83 4.75 -13.55 5.21
C PHE A 83 3.69 -13.98 4.19
N GLU A 84 3.01 -13.03 3.54
CA GLU A 84 2.08 -13.33 2.46
C GLU A 84 2.75 -14.07 1.30
N LYS A 85 3.97 -13.66 0.92
CA LYS A 85 4.80 -14.40 -0.04
C LYS A 85 5.06 -15.84 0.44
N TYR A 86 5.50 -16.00 1.69
CA TYR A 86 5.78 -17.31 2.29
C TYR A 86 4.57 -18.25 2.25
N LEU A 87 3.37 -17.76 2.55
CA LEU A 87 2.14 -18.55 2.51
C LEU A 87 1.80 -19.08 1.10
N ASN A 88 2.42 -18.53 0.06
CA ASN A 88 2.22 -18.91 -1.33
C ASN A 88 3.42 -19.69 -1.91
N GLN A 89 4.49 -19.91 -1.14
CA GLN A 89 5.68 -20.64 -1.59
C GLN A 89 5.55 -22.16 -1.32
N PRO A 90 6.07 -23.01 -2.23
CA PRO A 90 6.14 -24.44 -2.00
C PRO A 90 7.00 -24.76 -0.76
N PRO A 91 6.79 -25.92 -0.11
CA PRO A 91 7.69 -26.38 0.94
C PRO A 91 9.12 -26.56 0.38
N GLU A 92 10.13 -26.18 1.15
CA GLU A 92 11.53 -26.45 0.83
C GLU A 92 11.89 -27.90 1.18
N SER A 93 11.26 -28.86 0.51
CA SER A 93 11.41 -30.30 0.75
C SER A 93 11.92 -31.06 -0.47
N ASP A 94 12.68 -30.39 -1.34
CA ASP A 94 13.38 -31.08 -2.43
C ASP A 94 14.68 -31.73 -1.92
N GLU A 95 15.24 -32.63 -2.73
CA GLU A 95 16.46 -33.37 -2.37
C GLU A 95 17.63 -32.43 -2.04
N ALA A 96 17.72 -31.29 -2.72
CA ALA A 96 18.75 -30.29 -2.47
C ALA A 96 18.59 -29.63 -1.08
N ALA A 97 17.37 -29.24 -0.69
CA ALA A 97 17.12 -28.66 0.62
C ALA A 97 17.28 -29.68 1.77
N GLU A 98 16.88 -30.93 1.55
CA GLU A 98 17.10 -32.02 2.51
C GLU A 98 18.59 -32.28 2.73
N LYS A 99 19.36 -32.38 1.64
CA LYS A 99 20.82 -32.53 1.70
C LYS A 99 21.47 -31.36 2.41
N TYR A 100 21.06 -30.12 2.09
CA TYR A 100 21.56 -28.93 2.77
C TYR A 100 21.37 -29.00 4.29
N ARG A 101 20.15 -29.32 4.76
CA ARG A 101 19.88 -29.46 6.19
C ARG A 101 20.68 -30.60 6.84
N ALA A 102 20.86 -31.71 6.12
CA ALA A 102 21.70 -32.80 6.58
C ALA A 102 23.17 -32.37 6.72
N ASP A 103 23.70 -31.61 5.76
CA ASP A 103 25.06 -31.05 5.80
C ASP A 103 25.22 -30.10 7.00
N ILE A 104 24.27 -29.19 7.24
CA ILE A 104 24.27 -28.27 8.40
C ILE A 104 24.25 -29.05 9.72
N ALA A 105 23.37 -30.04 9.86
CA ALA A 105 23.30 -30.89 11.05
C ALA A 105 24.61 -31.66 11.26
N GLN A 106 25.20 -32.18 10.17
CA GLN A 106 26.48 -32.88 10.21
C GLN A 106 27.61 -31.93 10.62
N ILE A 107 27.68 -30.69 10.10
CA ILE A 107 28.68 -29.69 10.50
C ILE A 107 28.56 -29.42 12.00
N LEU A 108 27.36 -29.11 12.49
CA LEU A 108 27.08 -28.83 13.89
C LEU A 108 27.48 -30.00 14.80
N ALA A 109 27.18 -31.24 14.41
CA ALA A 109 27.59 -32.43 15.14
C ALA A 109 29.12 -32.65 15.11
N THR A 110 29.75 -32.37 13.98
CA THR A 110 31.19 -32.60 13.75
C THR A 110 32.06 -31.63 14.55
N VAL A 111 31.64 -30.36 14.67
CA VAL A 111 32.31 -29.30 15.45
C VAL A 111 31.87 -29.25 16.92
N SER A 112 30.94 -30.13 17.34
CA SER A 112 30.44 -30.16 18.71
C SER A 112 31.55 -30.52 19.71
N PRO A 113 31.67 -29.81 20.84
CA PRO A 113 32.61 -30.17 21.90
C PRO A 113 32.26 -31.51 22.57
N PHE A 114 31.01 -31.96 22.45
CA PHE A 114 30.50 -33.22 23.04
C PHE A 114 30.63 -34.42 22.11
N ARG A 115 31.22 -34.26 20.92
CA ARG A 115 31.47 -35.36 20.00
C ARG A 115 32.45 -36.36 20.61
N THR A 116 32.19 -37.66 20.44
CA THR A 116 33.16 -38.73 20.79
C THR A 116 34.46 -38.54 20.01
N GLY A 117 35.58 -38.38 20.71
CA GLY A 117 36.88 -38.04 20.11
C GLY A 117 37.17 -36.54 20.01
N GLY A 118 36.24 -35.69 20.46
CA GLY A 118 36.36 -34.24 20.44
C GLY A 118 35.91 -33.61 19.12
N PRO A 119 35.91 -32.26 19.05
CA PRO A 119 35.51 -31.51 17.87
C PRO A 119 36.53 -31.66 16.74
N ASP A 120 36.05 -31.89 15.51
CA ASP A 120 36.88 -32.02 14.31
C ASP A 120 36.61 -30.85 13.35
N LEU A 121 37.43 -29.81 13.46
CA LEU A 121 37.25 -28.59 12.67
C LEU A 121 37.50 -28.84 11.18
N TYR A 122 38.43 -29.73 10.82
CA TYR A 122 38.82 -29.92 9.44
C TYR A 122 37.73 -30.66 8.66
N SER A 123 37.16 -31.72 9.25
CA SER A 123 36.02 -32.42 8.65
C SER A 123 34.79 -31.53 8.57
N ALA A 124 34.54 -30.69 9.58
CA ALA A 124 33.42 -29.75 9.57
C ALA A 124 33.61 -28.67 8.49
N PHE A 125 34.82 -28.13 8.36
CA PHE A 125 35.17 -27.13 7.35
C PHE A 125 34.98 -27.65 5.92
N LYS A 126 35.29 -28.92 5.66
CA LYS A 126 35.12 -29.55 4.33
C LYS A 126 33.67 -29.61 3.84
N LEU A 127 32.70 -29.57 4.76
CA LEU A 127 31.27 -29.66 4.43
C LEU A 127 30.69 -28.28 4.05
N LEU A 128 31.31 -27.17 4.50
CA LEU A 128 30.81 -25.82 4.26
C LEU A 128 30.64 -25.47 2.76
N PRO A 129 31.59 -25.79 1.85
CA PRO A 129 31.40 -25.53 0.42
C PRO A 129 30.26 -26.34 -0.22
N GLY A 130 29.96 -27.52 0.33
CA GLY A 130 28.81 -28.32 -0.10
C GLY A 130 27.50 -27.62 0.27
N ALA A 131 27.38 -27.20 1.52
CA ALA A 131 26.22 -26.47 2.01
C ALA A 131 26.03 -25.11 1.30
N SER A 132 27.11 -24.39 0.97
CA SER A 132 27.02 -23.09 0.29
C SER A 132 26.52 -23.17 -1.16
N SER A 133 26.49 -24.37 -1.75
CA SER A 133 25.97 -24.58 -3.09
C SER A 133 24.43 -24.53 -3.15
N TYR A 134 23.75 -24.71 -2.01
CA TYR A 134 22.30 -24.59 -1.92
C TYR A 134 21.87 -23.12 -2.02
N PRO A 135 20.99 -22.73 -2.96
CA PRO A 135 20.59 -21.34 -3.12
C PRO A 135 19.97 -20.71 -1.86
N GLY A 136 19.24 -21.50 -1.05
CA GLY A 136 18.64 -21.02 0.20
C GLY A 136 19.68 -20.67 1.29
N ASP A 137 20.90 -21.18 1.18
CA ASP A 137 22.01 -20.80 2.05
C ASP A 137 22.44 -19.35 1.85
N ALA A 138 22.20 -18.77 0.66
CA ALA A 138 22.67 -17.44 0.28
C ALA A 138 24.19 -17.24 0.44
N ASN A 139 24.98 -18.30 0.22
CA ASN A 139 26.44 -18.35 0.36
C ASN A 139 26.98 -18.00 1.76
N LEU A 140 26.16 -18.13 2.80
CA LEU A 140 26.57 -17.86 4.19
C LEU A 140 27.58 -18.89 4.69
N CYS A 141 27.46 -20.17 4.29
CA CYS A 141 28.46 -21.19 4.59
C CYS A 141 29.80 -20.89 3.90
N GLY A 142 29.78 -20.28 2.71
CA GLY A 142 30.98 -19.82 2.01
C GLY A 142 31.67 -18.67 2.75
N SER A 143 30.91 -17.64 3.15
CA SER A 143 31.43 -16.54 3.97
C SER A 143 31.94 -17.01 5.34
N LEU A 144 31.30 -18.01 5.94
CA LEU A 144 31.78 -18.66 7.16
C LEU A 144 33.11 -19.38 6.91
N ALA A 145 33.25 -20.11 5.80
CA ALA A 145 34.50 -20.77 5.44
C ALA A 145 35.64 -19.76 5.26
N GLU A 146 35.41 -18.63 4.59
CA GLU A 146 36.40 -17.55 4.44
C GLU A 146 36.81 -16.96 5.80
N SER A 147 35.83 -16.74 6.68
CA SER A 147 36.06 -16.22 8.04
C SER A 147 36.87 -17.21 8.88
N ILE A 148 36.58 -18.51 8.79
CA ILE A 148 37.33 -19.58 9.46
C ILE A 148 38.75 -19.66 8.90
N TYR A 149 38.91 -19.62 7.57
CA TYR A 149 40.22 -19.68 6.93
C TYR A 149 41.12 -18.53 7.39
N THR A 150 40.59 -17.30 7.37
CA THR A 150 41.30 -16.10 7.83
C THR A 150 41.67 -16.20 9.31
N ALA A 151 40.77 -16.72 10.14
CA ALA A 151 40.99 -16.96 11.56
C ALA A 151 42.08 -18.02 11.81
N MET A 152 42.10 -19.11 11.04
CA MET A 152 43.13 -20.14 11.12
C MET A 152 44.51 -19.61 10.67
N LEU A 153 44.56 -18.80 9.60
CA LEU A 153 45.79 -18.17 9.12
C LEU A 153 46.36 -17.23 10.19
N ALA A 154 45.54 -16.37 10.78
CA ALA A 154 45.95 -15.49 11.87
C ALA A 154 46.53 -16.30 13.06
N LYS A 155 45.94 -17.45 13.40
CA LYS A 155 46.45 -18.34 14.44
C LYS A 155 47.78 -19.02 14.06
N GLN A 156 47.95 -19.40 12.80
CA GLN A 156 49.20 -19.96 12.31
C GLN A 156 50.33 -18.92 12.33
N ASP A 157 50.04 -17.69 11.92
CA ASP A 157 50.97 -16.56 11.98
C ASP A 157 51.42 -16.31 13.43
N VAL A 158 50.49 -16.31 14.39
CA VAL A 158 50.79 -16.21 15.84
C VAL A 158 51.75 -17.32 16.28
N ASN A 159 51.52 -18.57 15.88
CA ASN A 159 52.39 -19.69 16.25
C ASN A 159 53.78 -19.59 15.62
N GLY A 160 53.87 -19.15 14.36
CA GLY A 160 55.13 -18.89 13.67
C GLY A 160 55.93 -17.77 14.35
N LEU A 161 55.26 -16.65 14.65
CA LEU A 161 55.84 -15.50 15.34
C LEU A 161 56.24 -15.83 16.78
N LYS A 162 55.50 -16.71 17.48
CA LYS A 162 55.90 -17.21 18.81
C LYS A 162 57.21 -18.00 18.75
N LYS A 163 57.39 -18.84 17.72
CA LYS A 163 58.66 -19.55 17.48
C LYS A 163 59.80 -18.57 17.14
N LEU A 164 59.53 -17.58 16.30
CA LEU A 164 60.50 -16.53 15.95
C LEU A 164 60.91 -15.69 17.16
N ASN A 165 59.94 -15.27 17.98
CA ASN A 165 60.22 -14.54 19.21
C ASN A 165 61.02 -15.38 20.20
N LYS A 166 60.80 -16.71 20.23
CA LYS A 166 61.61 -17.62 21.04
C LYS A 166 63.04 -17.72 20.51
N SER A 167 63.24 -17.86 19.19
CA SER A 167 64.60 -17.89 18.63
C SER A 167 65.35 -16.58 18.82
N MET A 168 64.66 -15.43 18.71
CA MET A 168 65.24 -14.12 19.02
C MET A 168 65.60 -13.96 20.50
N GLU A 169 64.83 -14.55 21.42
CA GLU A 169 65.18 -14.58 22.84
C GLU A 169 66.36 -15.51 23.14
N ASP A 170 66.45 -16.65 22.46
CA ASP A 170 67.58 -17.55 22.58
C ASP A 170 68.86 -16.89 22.00
N GLU A 171 68.75 -16.18 20.87
CA GLU A 171 69.83 -15.36 20.29
C GLU A 171 70.25 -14.23 21.23
N LYS A 172 69.29 -13.49 21.82
CA LYS A 172 69.55 -12.44 22.81
C LYS A 172 70.34 -12.99 24.01
N LYS A 173 69.94 -14.15 24.55
CA LYS A 173 70.66 -14.80 25.67
C LYS A 173 72.07 -15.21 25.29
N ALA A 174 72.27 -15.71 24.06
CA ALA A 174 73.60 -16.04 23.56
C ALA A 174 74.49 -14.80 23.43
N ILE A 175 73.94 -13.69 22.89
CA ILE A 175 74.62 -12.40 22.77
C ILE A 175 74.98 -11.82 24.16
N ILE A 176 74.08 -11.93 25.14
CA ILE A 176 74.35 -11.51 26.53
C ILE A 176 75.48 -12.36 27.12
N ALA A 177 75.41 -13.69 27.02
CA ALA A 177 76.44 -14.58 27.56
C ALA A 177 77.81 -14.35 26.90
N GLU A 178 77.84 -14.12 25.58
CA GLU A 178 79.04 -13.76 24.83
C GLU A 178 79.58 -12.37 25.25
N GLY A 179 78.68 -11.39 25.41
CA GLY A 179 79.00 -10.05 25.88
C GLY A 179 79.58 -10.03 27.29
N ASP A 180 78.98 -10.76 28.23
CA ASP A 180 79.42 -10.89 29.63
C ASP A 180 80.76 -11.63 29.71
N TRP A 181 80.91 -12.72 28.97
CA TRP A 181 82.17 -13.46 28.90
C TRP A 181 83.31 -12.58 28.37
N LYS A 182 83.06 -11.83 27.30
CA LYS A 182 84.05 -10.91 26.71
C LYS A 182 84.33 -9.72 27.63
N ALA A 183 83.32 -9.16 28.28
CA ALA A 183 83.50 -8.08 29.24
C ALA A 183 84.39 -8.51 30.42
N ALA A 184 84.29 -9.77 30.84
CA ALA A 184 85.11 -10.37 31.89
C ALA A 184 86.53 -10.77 31.42
N THR A 185 86.75 -11.02 30.12
CA THR A 185 88.02 -11.55 29.59
C THR A 185 88.84 -10.58 28.72
N GLU A 186 88.26 -9.48 28.21
CA GLU A 186 88.99 -8.46 27.45
C GLU A 186 89.96 -7.67 28.34
N LYS A 187 91.26 -7.81 28.05
CA LYS A 187 92.35 -7.01 28.62
C LYS A 187 92.75 -5.92 27.64
N SER A 188 92.76 -4.65 28.06
CA SER A 188 93.33 -3.58 27.24
C SER A 188 94.85 -3.54 27.42
N VAL A 189 95.58 -3.37 26.31
CA VAL A 189 96.98 -2.92 26.35
C VAL A 189 96.95 -1.41 26.28
N SER A 190 97.17 -0.73 27.40
CA SER A 190 97.46 0.70 27.37
C SER A 190 98.89 0.89 26.84
N ILE A 191 99.03 1.40 25.62
CA ILE A 191 100.31 1.93 25.15
C ILE A 191 100.40 3.38 25.65
N THR A 192 101.10 3.58 26.75
CA THR A 192 101.55 4.91 27.16
C THR A 192 102.79 5.23 26.31
N GLU A 193 102.65 6.11 25.32
CA GLU A 193 103.82 6.72 24.67
C GLU A 193 104.39 7.80 25.59
N SER A 194 105.49 7.48 26.27
CA SER A 194 106.36 8.47 26.89
C SER A 194 107.70 8.49 26.15
N LYS A 195 107.99 9.61 25.47
CA LYS A 195 109.31 9.94 24.92
C LYS A 195 110.34 10.03 26.05
N GLY A 196 111.42 9.26 25.98
CA GLY A 196 112.58 9.41 26.87
C GLY A 196 113.60 8.28 26.71
N LYS A 197 114.88 8.63 26.61
CA LYS A 197 116.04 7.77 26.28
C LYS A 197 116.37 6.72 27.36
N ASP A 198 116.88 5.60 26.85
CA ASP A 198 117.73 4.56 27.45
C ASP A 198 117.30 3.88 28.76
N GLY A 199 116.89 2.61 28.59
CA GLY A 199 117.27 1.51 29.48
C GLY A 199 116.36 1.22 30.67
N GLU A 200 115.21 0.55 30.47
CA GLU A 200 114.65 -0.35 31.48
C GLU A 200 113.51 -1.26 30.97
N LYS A 201 113.34 -2.40 31.65
CA LYS A 201 112.36 -3.47 31.36
C LYS A 201 110.93 -2.93 31.19
N LYS A 202 110.30 -3.25 30.05
CA LYS A 202 108.84 -3.15 29.88
C LYS A 202 108.13 -4.18 30.76
N THR A 203 107.55 -3.75 31.87
CA THR A 203 106.58 -4.55 32.63
C THR A 203 105.18 -4.18 32.14
N THR A 204 104.59 -5.03 31.29
CA THR A 204 103.19 -4.94 30.90
C THR A 204 102.31 -5.31 32.09
N THR A 205 101.71 -4.31 32.75
CA THR A 205 100.68 -4.56 33.77
C THR A 205 99.33 -4.51 33.06
N ALA A 206 98.74 -5.68 32.81
CA ALA A 206 97.36 -5.76 32.33
C ALA A 206 96.44 -5.26 33.46
N LYS A 207 95.76 -4.12 33.26
CA LYS A 207 94.64 -3.74 34.14
C LYS A 207 93.43 -4.57 33.75
N GLU A 208 92.92 -5.33 34.71
CA GLU A 208 91.62 -6.01 34.59
C GLU A 208 90.50 -4.95 34.62
N GLY A 209 89.52 -5.08 33.72
CA GLY A 209 88.24 -4.37 33.84
C GLY A 209 88.04 -3.10 33.00
N LEU A 210 88.15 -3.18 31.67
CA LEU A 210 87.61 -2.15 30.76
C LEU A 210 86.58 -2.69 29.74
N GLY A 211 86.24 -3.99 29.77
CA GLY A 211 85.37 -4.63 28.79
C GLY A 211 84.00 -3.97 28.61
N ILE A 212 83.47 -3.33 29.65
CA ILE A 212 82.20 -2.59 29.62
C ILE A 212 82.26 -1.23 28.90
N THR A 213 83.45 -0.72 28.59
CA THR A 213 83.66 0.57 27.88
C THR A 213 84.06 0.40 26.42
N SER A 214 84.17 -0.84 25.92
CA SER A 214 84.55 -1.10 24.55
C SER A 214 83.41 -0.75 23.58
N LEU A 215 83.75 -0.21 22.40
CA LEU A 215 82.78 0.04 21.32
C LEU A 215 82.03 -1.24 20.90
N ARG A 216 82.67 -2.40 21.10
CA ARG A 216 82.08 -3.73 20.87
C ARG A 216 81.00 -4.06 21.90
N TYR A 217 81.23 -3.79 23.18
CA TYR A 217 80.21 -3.95 24.22
C TYR A 217 79.04 -2.98 24.03
N ALA A 218 79.33 -1.72 23.65
CA ALA A 218 78.28 -0.76 23.28
C ALA A 218 77.43 -1.23 22.09
N ASN A 219 78.03 -1.84 21.07
CA ASN A 219 77.30 -2.47 19.95
C ASN A 219 76.48 -3.69 20.40
N THR A 220 76.99 -4.46 21.37
CA THR A 220 76.27 -5.61 21.96
C THR A 220 75.00 -5.16 22.67
N LEU A 221 75.08 -4.10 23.48
CA LEU A 221 73.92 -3.49 24.14
C LEU A 221 72.92 -2.90 23.13
N LYS A 222 73.40 -2.26 22.06
CA LYS A 222 72.54 -1.76 20.98
C LYS A 222 71.78 -2.89 20.29
N ARG A 223 72.46 -4.00 19.98
CA ARG A 223 71.85 -5.19 19.37
C ARG A 223 70.78 -5.83 20.28
N ILE A 224 71.01 -5.88 21.59
CA ILE A 224 70.02 -6.35 22.57
C ILE A 224 68.77 -5.44 22.53
N GLY A 225 68.95 -4.12 22.50
CA GLY A 225 67.85 -3.16 22.38
C GLY A 225 67.07 -3.28 21.06
N GLU A 226 67.76 -3.50 19.93
CA GLU A 226 67.14 -3.77 18.63
C GLU A 226 66.29 -5.06 18.67
N ILE A 227 66.79 -6.13 19.27
CA ILE A 227 66.02 -7.39 19.42
C ILE A 227 64.78 -7.17 20.30
N GLU A 228 64.89 -6.42 21.40
CA GLU A 228 63.74 -6.13 22.26
C GLU A 228 62.66 -5.28 21.57
N THR A 229 63.08 -4.26 20.81
CA THR A 229 62.15 -3.42 20.03
C THR A 229 61.46 -4.20 18.93
N LEU A 230 62.18 -5.06 18.20
CA LEU A 230 61.62 -5.97 17.20
C LEU A 230 60.63 -6.97 17.82
N LYS A 231 60.99 -7.56 18.96
CA LYS A 231 60.08 -8.47 19.68
C LYS A 231 58.80 -7.76 20.11
N LYS A 232 58.90 -6.56 20.72
CA LYS A 232 57.73 -5.76 21.11
C LYS A 232 56.87 -5.38 19.90
N ALA A 233 57.49 -4.93 18.82
CA ALA A 233 56.77 -4.59 17.58
C ALA A 233 56.04 -5.81 16.97
N ASN A 234 56.69 -6.98 16.96
CA ASN A 234 56.09 -8.22 16.50
C ASN A 234 54.90 -8.64 17.37
N ILE A 235 55.02 -8.54 18.70
CA ILE A 235 53.92 -8.83 19.63
C ILE A 235 52.72 -7.90 19.35
N VAL A 236 52.94 -6.59 19.32
CA VAL A 236 51.88 -5.59 19.07
C VAL A 236 51.20 -5.83 17.72
N ARG A 237 51.97 -6.09 16.65
CA ARG A 237 51.42 -6.39 15.32
C ARG A 237 50.54 -7.64 15.34
N THR A 238 51.00 -8.68 16.03
CA THR A 238 50.28 -9.97 16.13
C THR A 238 48.98 -9.82 16.92
N GLU A 239 49.03 -9.10 18.05
CA GLU A 239 47.86 -8.81 18.87
C GLU A 239 46.84 -7.98 18.08
N ALA A 240 47.28 -6.92 17.39
CA ALA A 240 46.42 -6.10 16.53
C ALA A 240 45.74 -6.91 15.42
N GLN A 241 46.49 -7.76 14.70
CA GLN A 241 45.93 -8.62 13.65
C GLN A 241 44.94 -9.66 14.21
N THR A 242 45.23 -10.23 15.38
CA THR A 242 44.33 -11.18 16.06
C THR A 242 43.04 -10.48 16.51
N ILE A 243 43.16 -9.28 17.09
CA ILE A 243 42.03 -8.44 17.50
C ILE A 243 41.16 -8.13 16.28
N GLN A 244 41.75 -7.66 15.18
CA GLN A 244 41.02 -7.33 13.96
C GLN A 244 40.26 -8.55 13.40
N THR A 245 40.94 -9.69 13.29
CA THR A 245 40.34 -10.93 12.74
C THR A 245 39.18 -11.41 13.60
N LYS A 246 39.33 -11.39 14.94
CA LYS A 246 38.23 -11.71 15.87
C LYS A 246 37.04 -10.77 15.71
N ALA A 247 37.30 -9.46 15.57
CA ALA A 247 36.24 -8.46 15.41
C ALA A 247 35.44 -8.71 14.12
N GLN A 248 36.12 -8.93 12.99
CA GLN A 248 35.48 -9.23 11.71
C GLN A 248 34.63 -10.51 11.77
N TYR A 249 35.14 -11.55 12.46
CA TYR A 249 34.38 -12.79 12.68
C TYR A 249 33.11 -12.53 13.52
N GLN A 250 33.24 -11.82 14.63
CA GLN A 250 32.11 -11.47 15.52
C GLN A 250 31.04 -10.63 14.81
N VAL A 251 31.45 -9.69 13.94
CA VAL A 251 30.51 -8.90 13.11
C VAL A 251 29.67 -9.80 12.22
N SER A 252 30.28 -10.81 11.58
CA SER A 252 29.56 -11.76 10.74
C SER A 252 28.53 -12.57 11.55
N MET A 253 28.90 -13.00 12.77
CA MET A 253 27.98 -13.70 13.67
C MET A 253 26.77 -12.85 14.05
N ILE A 254 27.00 -11.59 14.42
CA ILE A 254 25.95 -10.63 14.76
C ILE A 254 25.03 -10.40 13.56
N GLN A 255 25.59 -10.24 12.37
CA GLN A 255 24.83 -10.06 11.14
C GLN A 255 23.91 -11.27 10.88
N TRP A 256 24.41 -12.49 11.00
CA TRP A 256 23.60 -13.70 10.83
C TRP A 256 22.50 -13.83 11.88
N PHE A 257 22.78 -13.43 13.13
CA PHE A 257 21.77 -13.43 14.18
C PHE A 257 20.61 -12.48 13.84
N VAL A 258 20.90 -11.24 13.44
CA VAL A 258 19.87 -10.26 13.02
C VAL A 258 19.12 -10.73 11.77
N GLN A 259 19.79 -11.46 10.87
CA GLN A 259 19.17 -12.08 9.70
C GLN A 259 18.38 -13.37 10.02
N ARG A 260 18.27 -13.75 11.30
CA ARG A 260 17.57 -14.96 11.78
C ARG A 260 18.16 -16.26 11.21
N ARG A 261 19.47 -16.24 10.93
CA ARG A 261 20.28 -17.37 10.46
C ARG A 261 20.94 -18.09 11.63
N TYR A 262 20.10 -18.58 12.55
CA TYR A 262 20.55 -19.10 13.84
C TYR A 262 21.49 -20.29 13.72
N GLU A 263 21.28 -21.19 12.76
CA GLU A 263 22.17 -22.35 12.53
C GLU A 263 23.59 -21.90 12.13
N HIS A 264 23.72 -20.85 11.31
CA HIS A 264 25.02 -20.25 10.97
C HIS A 264 25.70 -19.62 12.19
N VAL A 265 24.92 -18.95 13.07
CA VAL A 265 25.44 -18.43 14.34
C VAL A 265 25.99 -19.55 15.21
N LEU A 266 25.26 -20.67 15.34
CA LEU A 266 25.71 -21.84 16.10
C LEU A 266 26.99 -22.46 15.51
N MET A 267 27.05 -22.64 14.19
CA MET A 267 28.26 -23.15 13.54
C MET A 267 29.45 -22.21 13.81
N ALA A 268 29.25 -20.91 13.61
CA ALA A 268 30.27 -19.90 13.80
C ALA A 268 30.75 -19.80 15.25
N ALA A 269 29.85 -19.82 16.23
CA ALA A 269 30.19 -19.81 17.64
C ALA A 269 31.04 -21.03 18.02
N ARG A 270 30.68 -22.22 17.52
CA ARG A 270 31.44 -23.45 17.77
C ARG A 270 32.82 -23.39 17.13
N PHE A 271 32.94 -22.97 15.87
CA PHE A 271 34.26 -22.77 15.23
C PHE A 271 35.09 -21.73 15.96
N TYR A 272 34.50 -20.59 16.34
CA TYR A 272 35.15 -19.53 17.08
C TYR A 272 35.80 -20.06 18.36
N ASN A 273 35.01 -20.74 19.20
CA ASN A 273 35.48 -21.27 20.47
C ASN A 273 36.62 -22.28 20.30
N GLN A 274 36.61 -23.06 19.20
CA GLN A 274 37.70 -23.99 18.90
C GLN A 274 38.97 -23.32 18.36
N ILE A 275 38.83 -22.24 17.59
CA ILE A 275 39.96 -21.50 17.04
C ILE A 275 40.67 -20.71 18.12
N TRP A 276 39.98 -19.93 18.94
CA TRP A 276 40.63 -19.01 19.87
C TRP A 276 40.75 -19.51 21.31
N LYS A 277 39.98 -20.54 21.72
CA LYS A 277 40.06 -21.23 23.03
C LYS A 277 40.06 -20.31 24.26
N ASP A 278 39.56 -19.11 24.11
CA ASP A 278 39.60 -18.01 25.07
C ASP A 278 38.30 -17.88 25.89
N GLY A 279 37.36 -18.81 25.71
CA GLY A 279 36.13 -18.89 26.51
C GLY A 279 35.08 -17.86 26.12
N ASP A 280 34.44 -17.25 27.12
CA ASP A 280 33.34 -16.29 26.94
C ASP A 280 33.84 -14.93 26.39
N ALA A 281 34.05 -14.87 25.08
CA ALA A 281 34.56 -13.68 24.42
C ALA A 281 33.48 -12.60 24.31
N THR A 282 33.68 -11.46 24.99
CA THR A 282 32.85 -10.28 24.82
C THR A 282 32.83 -9.83 23.35
N LEU A 283 31.64 -9.55 22.84
CA LEU A 283 31.43 -9.04 21.50
C LEU A 283 31.90 -7.59 21.45
N ARG A 284 32.66 -7.25 20.40
CA ARG A 284 33.03 -5.87 20.12
C ARG A 284 31.90 -5.18 19.38
N ILE A 285 30.97 -4.64 20.16
CA ILE A 285 29.79 -3.93 19.66
C ILE A 285 29.97 -2.44 19.93
N ASP A 286 29.59 -1.62 18.96
CA ASP A 286 29.47 -0.18 19.18
C ASP A 286 28.35 0.08 20.20
N LYS A 287 28.65 0.89 21.23
CA LYS A 287 27.73 1.18 22.34
C LYS A 287 26.39 1.75 21.86
N ASP A 288 26.38 2.46 20.74
CA ASP A 288 25.18 3.12 20.20
C ASP A 288 24.47 2.28 19.11
N SER A 289 25.01 1.11 18.75
CA SER A 289 24.39 0.25 17.73
C SER A 289 23.10 -0.40 18.21
N ASP A 290 22.20 -0.70 17.27
CA ASP A 290 20.95 -1.40 17.59
C ASP A 290 21.19 -2.77 18.23
N VAL A 291 22.30 -3.43 17.88
CA VAL A 291 22.73 -4.69 18.50
C VAL A 291 23.10 -4.49 19.98
N SER A 292 23.78 -3.39 20.33
CA SER A 292 24.04 -3.03 21.74
C SER A 292 22.74 -2.77 22.50
N LYS A 293 21.74 -2.18 21.85
CA LYS A 293 20.39 -2.02 22.42
C LYS A 293 19.71 -3.36 22.69
N LEU A 294 19.83 -4.36 21.79
CA LEU A 294 19.27 -5.71 22.01
C LEU A 294 19.76 -6.33 23.32
N PHE A 295 21.06 -6.23 23.58
CA PHE A 295 21.67 -6.81 24.78
C PHE A 295 21.46 -5.93 26.02
N SER A 296 21.48 -4.60 25.90
CA SER A 296 21.30 -3.69 27.05
C SER A 296 19.86 -3.61 27.55
N GLN A 297 18.87 -3.83 26.69
CA GLN A 297 17.45 -3.92 27.07
C GLN A 297 17.06 -5.29 27.62
N SER A 298 17.88 -6.31 27.40
CA SER A 298 17.69 -7.64 27.98
C SER A 298 18.31 -7.71 29.38
N VAL A 299 17.50 -8.04 30.38
CA VAL A 299 17.94 -8.08 31.79
C VAL A 299 19.01 -9.17 31.96
N GLY A 300 20.27 -8.76 32.14
CA GLY A 300 21.35 -9.63 32.64
C GLY A 300 22.15 -10.44 31.61
N VAL A 301 21.95 -10.24 30.30
CA VAL A 301 22.71 -10.97 29.26
C VAL A 301 23.88 -10.12 28.77
N SER A 302 25.11 -10.56 29.04
CA SER A 302 26.29 -9.91 28.48
C SER A 302 26.40 -10.20 26.97
N PRO A 303 26.76 -9.22 26.13
CA PRO A 303 26.95 -9.43 24.69
C PRO A 303 28.23 -10.22 24.46
N THR A 304 28.12 -11.55 24.34
CA THR A 304 29.25 -12.47 24.19
C THR A 304 28.96 -13.50 23.09
N VAL A 305 30.00 -14.19 22.63
CA VAL A 305 29.84 -15.30 21.68
C VAL A 305 28.94 -16.41 22.27
N ALA A 306 29.06 -16.67 23.57
CA ALA A 306 28.23 -17.66 24.26
C ALA A 306 26.76 -17.22 24.36
N SER A 307 26.49 -15.92 24.58
CA SER A 307 25.11 -15.44 24.61
C SER A 307 24.44 -15.50 23.24
N LEU A 308 25.16 -15.20 22.15
CA LEU A 308 24.65 -15.43 20.78
C LEU A 308 24.32 -16.90 20.52
N ASP A 309 25.18 -17.83 20.95
CA ASP A 309 24.93 -19.27 20.81
C ASP A 309 23.69 -19.71 21.61
N SER A 310 23.59 -19.28 22.87
CA SER A 310 22.43 -19.58 23.74
C SER A 310 21.12 -19.03 23.17
N LEU A 311 21.11 -17.76 22.75
CA LEU A 311 19.92 -17.11 22.16
C LEU A 311 19.53 -17.74 20.82
N SER A 312 20.50 -18.18 20.02
CA SER A 312 20.22 -18.88 18.77
C SER A 312 19.57 -20.25 19.02
N ASN A 313 20.07 -21.03 19.98
CA ASN A 313 19.42 -22.29 20.39
C ASN A 313 18.00 -22.06 20.93
N GLU A 314 17.82 -21.00 21.74
CA GLU A 314 16.50 -20.61 22.26
C GLU A 314 15.54 -20.27 21.13
N ALA A 315 15.95 -19.42 20.18
CA ALA A 315 15.13 -19.03 19.03
C ALA A 315 14.75 -20.22 18.14
N ILE A 316 15.67 -21.16 17.92
CA ILE A 316 15.40 -22.41 17.17
C ILE A 316 14.34 -23.24 17.89
N ARG A 317 14.50 -23.41 19.21
CA ARG A 317 13.55 -24.18 20.02
C ARG A 317 12.17 -23.51 20.05
N GLU A 318 12.12 -22.21 20.24
CA GLU A 318 10.87 -21.47 20.34
C GLU A 318 10.13 -21.43 19.00
N THR A 319 10.84 -21.28 17.88
CA THR A 319 10.25 -21.44 16.53
C THR A 319 9.62 -22.82 16.36
N SER A 320 10.30 -23.88 16.82
CA SER A 320 9.79 -25.25 16.73
C SER A 320 8.51 -25.42 17.55
N LYS A 321 8.46 -24.86 18.78
CA LYS A 321 7.25 -24.86 19.62
C LYS A 321 6.10 -24.07 18.99
N TYR A 322 6.38 -22.92 18.36
CA TYR A 322 5.34 -22.16 17.66
C TYR A 322 4.74 -22.97 16.51
N ILE A 323 5.56 -23.71 15.75
CA ILE A 323 5.07 -24.61 14.70
C ILE A 323 4.25 -25.76 15.30
N GLU A 324 4.69 -26.37 16.39
CA GLU A 324 3.91 -27.41 17.08
C GLU A 324 2.55 -26.89 17.55
N ALA A 325 2.52 -25.71 18.19
CA ALA A 325 1.29 -25.05 18.62
C ALA A 325 0.39 -24.71 17.42
N PHE A 326 0.97 -24.21 16.34
CA PHE A 326 0.26 -23.97 15.08
C PHE A 326 -0.41 -25.23 14.54
N GLU A 327 0.31 -26.35 14.47
CA GLU A 327 -0.24 -27.60 13.95
C GLU A 327 -1.38 -28.13 14.83
N LEU A 328 -1.25 -28.03 16.16
CA LEU A 328 -2.30 -28.41 17.10
C LEU A 328 -3.56 -27.55 16.95
N MET A 329 -3.40 -26.23 16.85
CA MET A 329 -4.52 -25.29 16.66
C MET A 329 -5.19 -25.52 15.30
N LEU A 330 -4.40 -25.72 14.24
CA LEU A 330 -4.92 -26.00 12.91
C LEU A 330 -5.73 -27.31 12.85
N ALA A 331 -5.29 -28.33 13.59
CA ALA A 331 -6.01 -29.60 13.74
C ALA A 331 -7.32 -29.45 14.51
N ARG A 332 -7.41 -28.49 15.43
CA ARG A 332 -8.63 -28.14 16.18
C ARG A 332 -9.58 -27.19 15.46
N ASP A 333 -9.20 -26.73 14.26
CA ASP A 333 -9.96 -25.72 13.49
C ASP A 333 -9.98 -24.33 14.17
N GLU A 334 -8.96 -24.06 14.99
CA GLU A 334 -8.67 -22.77 15.64
C GLU A 334 -7.80 -21.91 14.70
N LEU A 335 -8.38 -21.53 13.56
CA LEU A 335 -7.65 -20.94 12.44
C LEU A 335 -7.09 -19.56 12.75
N HIS A 336 -7.77 -18.76 13.57
CA HIS A 336 -7.29 -17.43 13.97
C HIS A 336 -6.01 -17.55 14.80
N SER A 337 -6.04 -18.34 15.86
CA SER A 337 -4.91 -18.56 16.76
C SER A 337 -3.75 -19.25 16.05
N ALA A 338 -4.05 -20.25 15.21
CA ALA A 338 -3.05 -20.90 14.35
C ALA A 338 -2.34 -19.87 13.47
N SER A 339 -3.08 -18.95 12.86
CA SER A 339 -2.51 -17.92 11.99
C SER A 339 -1.55 -16.97 12.73
N GLN A 340 -1.83 -16.65 14.01
CA GLN A 340 -0.92 -15.89 14.87
C GLN A 340 0.36 -16.67 15.18
N ARG A 341 0.24 -17.94 15.62
CA ARG A 341 1.41 -18.77 15.95
C ARG A 341 2.32 -18.97 14.73
N LEU A 342 1.74 -19.15 13.54
CA LEU A 342 2.52 -19.28 12.31
C LEU A 342 3.24 -17.98 11.94
N MET A 343 2.60 -16.83 12.15
CA MET A 343 3.25 -15.53 11.95
C MET A 343 4.40 -15.31 12.93
N GLU A 344 4.23 -15.67 14.21
CA GLU A 344 5.29 -15.63 15.23
C GLU A 344 6.46 -16.55 14.85
N ALA A 345 6.18 -17.79 14.45
CA ALA A 345 7.19 -18.74 13.98
C ALA A 345 7.98 -18.19 12.77
N TYR A 346 7.28 -17.61 11.79
CA TYR A 346 7.91 -17.03 10.60
C TYR A 346 8.72 -15.78 10.93
N ALA A 347 8.18 -14.91 11.78
CA ALA A 347 8.84 -13.70 12.24
C ALA A 347 10.11 -14.00 13.04
N LEU A 348 10.12 -15.08 13.80
CA LEU A 348 11.29 -15.51 14.54
C LEU A 348 12.29 -16.28 13.66
N GLY A 349 11.84 -17.30 12.93
CA GLY A 349 12.71 -18.29 12.30
C GLY A 349 12.34 -18.64 10.86
N GLU A 350 12.13 -17.63 10.00
CA GLU A 350 11.80 -17.79 8.56
C GLU A 350 12.58 -18.92 7.83
N TYR A 351 13.86 -19.08 8.14
CA TYR A 351 14.77 -20.01 7.43
C TYR A 351 14.95 -21.35 8.13
N LEU A 352 14.31 -21.55 9.29
CA LEU A 352 14.42 -22.79 10.04
C LEU A 352 13.56 -23.88 9.40
N ALA A 353 14.04 -25.12 9.47
CA ALA A 353 13.41 -26.27 8.84
C ALA A 353 11.91 -26.42 9.16
N PRO A 354 11.42 -26.28 10.41
CA PRO A 354 9.99 -26.40 10.72
C PRO A 354 9.09 -25.41 9.98
N VAL A 355 9.62 -24.21 9.67
CA VAL A 355 8.91 -23.18 8.91
C VAL A 355 9.05 -23.42 7.40
N ALA A 356 10.30 -23.63 6.93
CA ALA A 356 10.60 -23.78 5.51
C ALA A 356 9.92 -25.01 4.87
N THR A 357 9.81 -26.12 5.62
CA THR A 357 9.24 -27.39 5.14
C THR A 357 7.72 -27.49 5.30
N LEU A 358 7.06 -26.46 5.84
CA LEU A 358 5.63 -26.50 6.07
C LEU A 358 4.86 -26.70 4.75
N SER A 359 3.95 -27.66 4.73
CA SER A 359 3.19 -28.04 3.52
C SER A 359 2.40 -26.86 2.93
N LEU A 360 2.34 -26.79 1.60
CA LEU A 360 1.60 -25.74 0.89
C LEU A 360 0.11 -25.72 1.26
N GLU A 361 -0.51 -26.87 1.51
CA GLU A 361 -1.92 -26.97 1.90
C GLU A 361 -2.21 -26.21 3.21
N LYS A 362 -1.43 -26.48 4.27
CA LYS A 362 -1.51 -25.77 5.55
C LYS A 362 -1.30 -24.26 5.36
N LYS A 363 -0.30 -23.87 4.57
CA LYS A 363 -0.02 -22.46 4.24
C LYS A 363 -1.20 -21.79 3.51
N ARG A 364 -1.80 -22.46 2.53
CA ARG A 364 -2.95 -21.96 1.75
C ARG A 364 -4.20 -21.76 2.60
N ARG A 365 -4.45 -22.63 3.57
CA ARG A 365 -5.58 -22.46 4.51
C ARG A 365 -5.44 -21.16 5.30
N ILE A 366 -4.24 -20.85 5.77
CA ILE A 366 -3.92 -19.59 6.44
C ILE A 366 -3.98 -18.40 5.46
N ALA A 367 -3.48 -18.56 4.23
CA ALA A 367 -3.55 -17.51 3.20
C ALA A 367 -4.99 -17.07 2.90
N ASN A 368 -5.91 -18.03 2.75
CA ASN A 368 -7.32 -17.74 2.49
C ASN A 368 -7.96 -16.98 3.65
N TYR A 369 -7.68 -17.41 4.88
CA TYR A 369 -8.14 -16.72 6.08
C TYR A 369 -7.62 -15.28 6.16
N PHE A 370 -6.31 -15.06 5.91
CA PHE A 370 -5.73 -13.72 5.85
C PHE A 370 -6.36 -12.85 4.76
N ARG A 371 -6.64 -13.41 3.58
CA ARG A 371 -7.29 -12.68 2.50
C ARG A 371 -8.67 -12.18 2.92
N ASP A 372 -9.49 -13.06 3.49
CA ASP A 372 -10.85 -12.71 3.93
C ASP A 372 -10.82 -11.68 5.09
N LEU A 373 -9.86 -11.80 6.01
CA LEU A 373 -9.66 -10.82 7.09
C LEU A 373 -9.18 -9.46 6.57
N ASN A 374 -8.33 -9.43 5.56
CA ASN A 374 -7.87 -8.19 4.91
C ASN A 374 -8.99 -7.52 4.14
N GLU A 375 -9.82 -8.31 3.46
CA GLU A 375 -11.01 -7.80 2.76
C GLU A 375 -12.00 -7.21 3.77
N LEU A 376 -12.24 -7.89 4.89
CA LEU A 376 -13.11 -7.39 5.99
C LEU A 376 -12.61 -6.04 6.51
N TYR A 377 -11.31 -5.90 6.71
CA TYR A 377 -10.72 -4.64 7.14
C TYR A 377 -10.92 -3.54 6.07
N GLY A 378 -10.70 -3.86 4.80
CA GLY A 378 -10.93 -2.93 3.69
C GLY A 378 -12.39 -2.48 3.59
N THR A 379 -13.37 -3.37 3.80
CA THR A 379 -14.79 -3.01 3.77
C THR A 379 -15.19 -2.16 4.97
N LEU A 380 -14.62 -2.42 6.15
CA LEU A 380 -14.82 -1.60 7.33
C LEU A 380 -14.31 -0.17 7.10
N GLN A 381 -13.11 -0.01 6.51
CA GLN A 381 -12.55 1.30 6.17
C GLN A 381 -13.35 2.03 5.09
N ALA A 382 -13.94 1.29 4.14
CA ALA A 382 -14.81 1.84 3.10
C ALA A 382 -16.24 2.12 3.58
N HIS A 383 -16.55 1.86 4.87
CA HIS A 383 -17.89 1.93 5.45
C HIS A 383 -18.94 1.05 4.72
N ASP A 384 -18.51 0.01 4.02
CA ASP A 384 -19.41 -0.95 3.36
C ASP A 384 -19.83 -2.03 4.35
N TYR A 385 -20.73 -1.68 5.26
CA TYR A 385 -21.16 -2.60 6.31
C TYR A 385 -21.96 -3.80 5.78
N THR A 386 -22.58 -3.68 4.60
CA THR A 386 -23.26 -4.80 3.94
C THR A 386 -22.27 -5.92 3.65
N LYS A 387 -21.19 -5.60 2.95
CA LYS A 387 -20.14 -6.56 2.63
C LYS A 387 -19.34 -6.98 3.88
N THR A 388 -19.17 -6.07 4.84
CA THR A 388 -18.53 -6.37 6.14
C THR A 388 -19.30 -7.46 6.90
N MET A 389 -20.64 -7.41 6.93
CA MET A 389 -21.48 -8.44 7.55
C MET A 389 -21.32 -9.80 6.86
N GLU A 390 -21.30 -9.84 5.53
CA GLU A 390 -21.09 -11.08 4.75
C GLU A 390 -19.73 -11.71 5.04
N LEU A 391 -18.66 -10.90 5.06
CA LEU A 391 -17.30 -11.36 5.36
C LEU A 391 -17.15 -11.81 6.81
N ALA A 392 -17.74 -11.09 7.77
CA ALA A 392 -17.74 -11.46 9.17
C ALA A 392 -18.45 -12.81 9.39
N ALA A 393 -19.58 -13.05 8.72
CA ALA A 393 -20.29 -14.33 8.76
C ALA A 393 -19.45 -15.46 8.16
N ARG A 394 -18.78 -15.22 7.02
CA ARG A 394 -17.88 -16.18 6.38
C ARG A 394 -16.70 -16.53 7.29
N LEU A 395 -16.10 -15.55 7.95
CA LEU A 395 -14.98 -15.74 8.88
C LEU A 395 -15.39 -16.51 10.13
N LYS A 396 -16.58 -16.25 10.70
CA LYS A 396 -17.13 -17.05 11.80
C LYS A 396 -17.34 -18.51 11.42
N GLN A 397 -17.71 -18.77 10.16
CA GLN A 397 -17.91 -20.13 9.67
C GLN A 397 -16.58 -20.85 9.41
N SER A 398 -15.56 -20.13 8.95
CA SER A 398 -14.25 -20.71 8.59
C SER A 398 -13.26 -20.82 9.76
N ALA A 399 -13.45 -20.03 10.82
CA ALA A 399 -12.58 -20.00 11.99
C ALA A 399 -13.43 -19.90 13.27
N LYS A 400 -13.48 -20.99 14.04
CA LYS A 400 -14.32 -21.08 15.26
C LYS A 400 -13.90 -20.11 16.35
N ASP A 401 -12.61 -19.78 16.38
CA ASP A 401 -11.94 -18.90 17.34
C ASP A 401 -11.81 -17.46 16.83
N PHE A 402 -12.49 -17.10 15.73
CA PHE A 402 -12.48 -15.75 15.21
C PHE A 402 -13.03 -14.76 16.25
N PRO A 403 -12.28 -13.68 16.60
CA PRO A 403 -12.69 -12.71 17.61
C PRO A 403 -13.76 -11.75 17.08
N SER A 404 -14.97 -12.27 16.86
CA SER A 404 -16.02 -11.52 16.17
C SER A 404 -16.62 -10.40 17.00
N SER A 405 -16.52 -10.45 18.34
CA SER A 405 -17.20 -9.51 19.24
C SER A 405 -16.93 -8.04 18.93
N LYS A 406 -15.68 -7.69 18.59
CA LYS A 406 -15.28 -6.33 18.21
C LYS A 406 -15.91 -5.92 16.87
N VAL A 407 -15.86 -6.82 15.88
CA VAL A 407 -16.44 -6.60 14.55
C VAL A 407 -17.96 -6.46 14.65
N ASP A 408 -18.61 -7.34 15.39
CA ASP A 408 -20.05 -7.34 15.61
C ASP A 408 -20.51 -6.06 16.31
N SER A 409 -19.76 -5.60 17.32
CA SER A 409 -20.05 -4.35 18.04
C SER A 409 -19.91 -3.13 17.13
N ALA A 410 -18.86 -3.09 16.31
CA ALA A 410 -18.66 -2.00 15.34
C ALA A 410 -19.79 -1.97 14.31
N ILE A 411 -20.10 -3.12 13.69
CA ILE A 411 -21.21 -3.24 12.74
C ILE A 411 -22.50 -2.75 13.39
N ALA A 412 -22.88 -3.29 14.55
CA ALA A 412 -24.11 -2.93 15.24
C ALA A 412 -24.18 -1.43 15.55
N GLY A 413 -23.08 -0.83 16.03
CA GLY A 413 -23.02 0.60 16.34
C GLY A 413 -23.21 1.49 15.10
N TYR A 414 -22.48 1.22 14.02
CA TYR A 414 -22.54 2.04 12.81
C TYR A 414 -23.84 1.85 12.01
N THR A 415 -24.33 0.61 11.89
CA THR A 415 -25.60 0.36 11.20
C THR A 415 -26.75 1.01 11.97
N LEU A 416 -26.77 0.91 13.30
CA LEU A 416 -27.78 1.56 14.13
C LEU A 416 -27.72 3.09 14.02
N ALA A 417 -26.52 3.68 14.04
CA ALA A 417 -26.35 5.13 13.92
C ALA A 417 -26.84 5.66 12.57
N SER A 418 -26.53 4.97 11.46
CA SER A 418 -27.04 5.31 10.13
C SER A 418 -28.56 5.16 10.07
N ASP A 419 -29.10 4.07 10.60
CA ASP A 419 -30.54 3.82 10.65
C ASP A 419 -31.30 4.92 11.42
N LEU A 420 -30.78 5.31 12.59
CA LEU A 420 -31.36 6.39 13.40
C LEU A 420 -31.38 7.71 12.61
N ALA A 421 -30.29 8.05 11.93
CA ALA A 421 -30.22 9.27 11.12
C ALA A 421 -31.23 9.26 9.97
N ILE A 422 -31.52 8.10 9.36
CA ILE A 422 -32.56 7.97 8.34
C ILE A 422 -33.96 8.14 8.94
N GLU A 423 -34.22 7.57 10.12
CA GLU A 423 -35.51 7.77 10.80
C GLU A 423 -35.73 9.24 11.21
N GLU A 424 -34.69 9.93 11.70
CA GLU A 424 -34.73 11.37 11.95
C GLU A 424 -35.00 12.15 10.66
N ALA A 425 -34.38 11.78 9.53
CA ALA A 425 -34.65 12.39 8.24
C ALA A 425 -36.11 12.21 7.79
N LYS A 426 -36.69 11.02 7.98
CA LYS A 426 -38.11 10.76 7.71
C LYS A 426 -39.00 11.66 8.58
N SER A 427 -38.68 11.80 9.86
CA SER A 427 -39.41 12.69 10.77
C SER A 427 -39.36 14.16 10.31
N HIS A 428 -38.18 14.67 9.96
CA HIS A 428 -38.02 16.03 9.45
C HIS A 428 -38.77 16.24 8.12
N LEU A 429 -38.74 15.25 7.22
CA LEU A 429 -39.48 15.31 5.97
C LEU A 429 -41.00 15.39 6.19
N LEU A 430 -41.54 14.60 7.13
CA LEU A 430 -42.96 14.66 7.53
C LEU A 430 -43.31 16.01 8.18
N ALA A 431 -42.38 16.60 8.93
CA ALA A 431 -42.51 17.93 9.51
C ALA A 431 -42.32 19.08 8.49
N LYS A 432 -42.12 18.78 7.19
CA LYS A 432 -41.84 19.73 6.10
C LYS A 432 -40.52 20.50 6.28
N GLU A 433 -39.58 19.97 7.05
CA GLU A 433 -38.25 20.52 7.29
C GLU A 433 -37.23 19.90 6.33
N GLY A 434 -37.34 20.22 5.03
CA GLY A 434 -36.56 19.59 3.95
C GLY A 434 -35.04 19.71 4.13
N ASP A 435 -34.56 20.88 4.57
CA ASP A 435 -33.13 21.13 4.78
C ASP A 435 -32.56 20.23 5.88
N LYS A 436 -33.27 20.10 7.01
CA LYS A 436 -32.87 19.20 8.13
C LYS A 436 -32.94 17.73 7.72
N ALA A 437 -33.93 17.35 6.91
CA ALA A 437 -34.01 16.00 6.36
C ALA A 437 -32.81 15.67 5.47
N ALA A 438 -32.38 16.62 4.61
CA ALA A 438 -31.22 16.46 3.75
C ALA A 438 -29.90 16.33 4.55
N GLU A 439 -29.72 17.14 5.60
CA GLU A 439 -28.58 17.04 6.51
C GLU A 439 -28.47 15.65 7.17
N LYS A 440 -29.59 15.14 7.68
CA LYS A 440 -29.63 13.82 8.33
C LYS A 440 -29.37 12.67 7.38
N ILE A 441 -29.85 12.75 6.13
CA ILE A 441 -29.51 11.76 5.09
C ILE A 441 -28.04 11.82 4.70
N LYS A 442 -27.45 13.01 4.61
CA LYS A 442 -26.01 13.14 4.35
C LYS A 442 -25.21 12.46 5.46
N ALA A 443 -25.54 12.70 6.72
CA ALA A 443 -24.90 12.03 7.85
C ALA A 443 -25.09 10.50 7.80
N ALA A 444 -26.30 10.02 7.48
CA ALA A 444 -26.56 8.59 7.34
C ALA A 444 -25.73 7.93 6.22
N ALA A 445 -25.57 8.61 5.09
CA ALA A 445 -24.81 8.14 3.94
C ALA A 445 -23.29 8.22 4.16
N GLU A 446 -22.79 9.17 4.95
CA GLU A 446 -21.39 9.21 5.37
C GLU A 446 -21.05 8.07 6.33
N ILE A 447 -21.98 7.72 7.23
CA ILE A 447 -21.82 6.59 8.16
C ILE A 447 -21.88 5.28 7.40
N TRP A 448 -22.95 5.00 6.65
CA TRP A 448 -23.13 3.74 5.91
C TRP A 448 -23.67 4.03 4.49
N PRO A 449 -22.78 4.25 3.51
CA PRO A 449 -23.18 4.60 2.14
C PRO A 449 -24.06 3.55 1.46
N THR A 450 -23.86 2.27 1.81
CA THR A 450 -24.59 1.13 1.24
C THR A 450 -25.83 0.75 2.04
N ASN A 451 -26.30 1.60 2.97
CA ASN A 451 -27.50 1.33 3.77
C ASN A 451 -28.74 1.16 2.86
N PRO A 452 -29.43 -0.01 2.89
CA PRO A 452 -30.60 -0.26 2.05
C PRO A 452 -31.75 0.74 2.30
N LYS A 453 -31.88 1.27 3.53
CA LYS A 453 -32.93 2.24 3.90
C LYS A 453 -32.78 3.60 3.22
N LEU A 454 -31.59 3.94 2.68
CA LEU A 454 -31.42 5.16 1.87
C LEU A 454 -32.24 5.09 0.58
N LYS A 455 -32.38 3.89 -0.01
CA LYS A 455 -33.25 3.69 -1.18
C LYS A 455 -34.71 3.86 -0.82
N GLU A 456 -35.13 3.32 0.33
CA GLU A 456 -36.50 3.50 0.85
C GLU A 456 -36.82 4.99 1.08
N PHE A 457 -35.90 5.74 1.70
CA PHE A 457 -36.07 7.17 1.89
C PHE A 457 -36.23 7.91 0.55
N ARG A 458 -35.41 7.59 -0.46
CA ARG A 458 -35.54 8.18 -1.80
C ARG A 458 -36.90 7.90 -2.43
N THR A 459 -37.43 6.69 -2.28
CA THR A 459 -38.79 6.37 -2.77
C THR A 459 -39.86 7.14 -2.01
N LEU A 460 -39.70 7.33 -0.71
CA LEU A 460 -40.63 8.10 0.11
C LEU A 460 -40.65 9.57 -0.31
N VAL A 461 -39.48 10.20 -0.52
CA VAL A 461 -39.37 11.58 -1.02
C VAL A 461 -40.13 11.76 -2.34
N ASN A 462 -39.97 10.83 -3.28
CA ASN A 462 -40.68 10.85 -4.56
C ASN A 462 -42.20 10.73 -4.41
N ASN A 463 -42.68 10.10 -3.33
CA ASN A 463 -44.10 9.84 -3.08
C ASN A 463 -44.77 10.89 -2.18
N THR A 464 -44.00 11.70 -1.43
CA THR A 464 -44.55 12.75 -0.54
C THR A 464 -45.05 13.98 -1.32
N GLY A 465 -46.34 13.96 -1.67
CA GLY A 465 -47.23 15.13 -1.58
C GLY A 465 -47.43 15.97 -2.85
N GLY A 466 -46.44 16.77 -3.26
CA GLY A 466 -46.65 17.79 -4.31
C GLY A 466 -46.81 17.18 -5.70
N LEU A 467 -45.88 16.31 -6.10
CA LEU A 467 -45.82 15.76 -7.46
C LEU A 467 -46.97 14.81 -7.77
N VAL A 468 -47.46 14.05 -6.79
CA VAL A 468 -48.60 13.14 -6.97
C VAL A 468 -49.89 13.93 -7.20
N ALA A 469 -50.10 15.04 -6.50
CA ALA A 469 -51.25 15.92 -6.73
C ALA A 469 -51.23 16.53 -8.13
N TYR A 470 -50.08 17.05 -8.59
CA TYR A 470 -49.92 17.60 -9.94
C TYR A 470 -50.07 16.53 -11.03
N ARG A 471 -49.62 15.29 -10.79
CA ARG A 471 -49.81 14.17 -11.73
C ARG A 471 -51.28 13.78 -11.86
N ASN A 472 -52.00 13.70 -10.75
CA ASN A 472 -53.44 13.43 -10.75
C ASN A 472 -54.24 14.58 -11.40
N ASP A 473 -53.82 15.83 -11.15
CA ASP A 473 -54.39 17.01 -11.82
C ASP A 473 -54.17 16.98 -13.34
N PHE A 474 -52.98 16.59 -13.79
CA PHE A 474 -52.69 16.42 -15.22
C PHE A 474 -53.61 15.39 -15.86
N ASP A 475 -53.76 14.21 -15.26
CA ASP A 475 -54.62 13.15 -15.77
C ASP A 475 -56.09 13.58 -15.82
N ARG A 476 -56.55 14.29 -14.79
CA ARG A 476 -57.89 14.86 -14.75
C ARG A 476 -58.11 15.87 -15.88
N LEU A 477 -57.22 16.86 -16.01
CA LEU A 477 -57.32 17.88 -17.08
C LEU A 477 -57.24 17.27 -18.48
N LEU A 478 -56.44 16.22 -18.66
CA LEU A 478 -56.33 15.49 -19.91
C LEU A 478 -57.64 14.79 -20.26
N SER A 479 -58.26 14.13 -19.28
CA SER A 479 -59.56 13.46 -19.46
C SER A 479 -60.73 14.42 -19.71
N GLU A 480 -60.66 15.62 -19.10
CA GLU A 480 -61.64 16.70 -19.28
C GLU A 480 -61.45 17.46 -20.61
N GLY A 481 -60.39 17.15 -21.38
CA GLY A 481 -60.05 17.87 -22.62
C GLY A 481 -59.61 19.32 -22.39
N ASN A 482 -59.24 19.69 -21.16
CA ASN A 482 -58.89 21.06 -20.79
C ASN A 482 -57.42 21.38 -21.09
N PHE A 483 -57.08 21.30 -22.38
CA PHE A 483 -55.70 21.42 -22.87
C PHE A 483 -55.08 22.79 -22.60
N ARG A 484 -55.90 23.85 -22.57
CA ARG A 484 -55.42 25.22 -22.31
C ARG A 484 -54.98 25.42 -20.87
N GLU A 485 -55.67 24.83 -19.90
CA GLU A 485 -55.23 24.86 -18.50
C GLU A 485 -53.97 24.01 -18.28
N ILE A 486 -53.80 22.90 -19.02
CA ILE A 486 -52.55 22.14 -19.04
C ILE A 486 -51.39 23.02 -19.50
N ALA A 487 -51.55 23.75 -20.61
CA ALA A 487 -50.51 24.65 -21.11
C ALA A 487 -50.24 25.83 -20.18
N ARG A 488 -51.28 26.36 -19.51
CA ARG A 488 -51.12 27.43 -18.52
C ARG A 488 -50.30 26.99 -17.32
N ARG A 489 -50.53 25.76 -16.84
CA ARG A 489 -49.82 25.14 -15.71
C ARG A 489 -48.60 24.31 -16.13
N GLN A 490 -48.09 24.51 -17.34
CA GLN A 490 -46.99 23.71 -17.91
C GLN A 490 -45.77 23.54 -16.98
N TYR A 491 -45.38 24.60 -16.27
CA TYR A 491 -44.22 24.57 -15.38
C TYR A 491 -44.47 23.82 -14.06
N GLU A 492 -45.74 23.67 -13.65
CA GLU A 492 -46.14 22.90 -12.48
C GLU A 492 -46.31 21.41 -12.83
N LEU A 493 -46.82 21.12 -14.03
CA LEU A 493 -47.18 19.77 -14.47
C LEU A 493 -46.00 19.02 -15.09
N ALA A 494 -45.12 19.69 -15.83
CA ALA A 494 -44.00 19.04 -16.53
C ALA A 494 -43.04 18.25 -15.60
N PRO A 495 -42.64 18.75 -14.41
CA PRO A 495 -41.82 17.98 -13.47
C PRO A 495 -42.56 16.77 -12.87
N ALA A 496 -43.90 16.86 -12.75
CA ALA A 496 -44.72 15.82 -12.12
C ALA A 496 -44.97 14.60 -13.01
N ILE A 497 -44.86 14.77 -14.32
CA ILE A 497 -45.04 13.70 -15.32
C ILE A 497 -43.70 13.13 -15.82
N GLN A 498 -42.57 13.68 -15.35
CA GLN A 498 -41.24 13.29 -15.79
C GLN A 498 -40.94 11.81 -15.49
N GLY A 499 -40.47 11.07 -16.49
CA GLY A 499 -40.20 9.63 -16.41
C GLY A 499 -41.40 8.74 -16.78
N ASP A 500 -42.52 9.32 -17.22
CA ASP A 500 -43.65 8.59 -17.79
C ASP A 500 -43.83 8.91 -19.27
N ALA A 501 -43.36 8.00 -20.13
CA ALA A 501 -43.32 8.19 -21.58
C ALA A 501 -44.70 8.54 -22.19
N LYS A 502 -45.79 7.96 -21.67
CA LYS A 502 -47.14 8.20 -22.22
C LYS A 502 -47.64 9.62 -21.90
N ARG A 503 -47.40 10.07 -20.67
CA ARG A 503 -47.82 11.41 -20.23
C ARG A 503 -46.96 12.51 -20.85
N GLU A 504 -45.66 12.27 -20.99
CA GLU A 504 -44.73 13.18 -21.66
C GLU A 504 -45.08 13.38 -23.14
N GLU A 505 -45.43 12.30 -23.85
CA GLU A 505 -45.84 12.37 -25.25
C GLU A 505 -47.15 13.16 -25.42
N ALA A 506 -48.16 12.85 -24.62
CA ALA A 506 -49.44 13.58 -24.61
C ALA A 506 -49.25 15.07 -24.30
N PHE A 507 -48.41 15.41 -23.31
CA PHE A 507 -48.11 16.79 -22.97
C PHE A 507 -47.41 17.54 -24.11
N LYS A 508 -46.44 16.91 -24.78
CA LYS A 508 -45.73 17.48 -25.92
C LYS A 508 -46.67 17.76 -27.09
N GLU A 509 -47.57 16.82 -27.39
CA GLU A 509 -48.57 16.97 -28.45
C GLU A 509 -49.51 18.15 -28.16
N ILE A 510 -50.03 18.24 -26.93
CA ILE A 510 -50.89 19.36 -26.49
C ILE A 510 -50.20 20.71 -26.68
N MET A 511 -48.95 20.84 -26.23
CA MET A 511 -48.20 22.08 -26.35
C MET A 511 -47.96 22.47 -27.81
N THR A 512 -47.70 21.47 -28.67
CA THR A 512 -47.49 21.68 -30.11
C THR A 512 -48.76 22.17 -30.78
N ASN A 513 -49.90 21.52 -30.50
CA ASN A 513 -51.20 21.86 -31.05
C ASN A 513 -51.65 23.26 -30.62
N LEU A 514 -51.50 23.60 -29.33
CA LEU A 514 -51.85 24.94 -28.84
C LEU A 514 -50.95 26.03 -29.40
N THR A 515 -49.67 25.75 -29.62
CA THR A 515 -48.77 26.70 -30.29
C THR A 515 -49.21 26.97 -31.73
N LYS A 516 -49.62 25.94 -32.48
CA LYS A 516 -50.20 26.08 -33.84
C LYS A 516 -51.47 26.95 -33.79
N ILE A 517 -52.35 26.73 -32.81
CA ILE A 517 -53.58 27.52 -32.65
C ILE A 517 -53.30 28.98 -32.32
N GLU A 518 -52.46 29.26 -31.33
CA GLU A 518 -52.14 30.63 -30.93
C GLU A 518 -51.42 31.41 -32.03
N ALA A 519 -50.52 30.77 -32.78
CA ALA A 519 -49.86 31.39 -33.93
C ALA A 519 -50.86 31.77 -35.03
N ALA A 520 -51.83 30.89 -35.31
CA ALA A 520 -52.86 31.15 -36.31
C ALA A 520 -53.82 32.26 -35.88
N ILE A 521 -54.23 32.28 -34.60
CA ILE A 521 -55.04 33.36 -34.02
C ILE A 521 -54.29 34.69 -34.08
N GLY A 522 -53.01 34.71 -33.70
CA GLY A 522 -52.18 35.92 -33.79
C GLY A 522 -52.11 36.44 -35.22
N LYS A 523 -51.84 35.57 -36.20
CA LYS A 523 -51.81 35.94 -37.62
C LYS A 523 -53.15 36.43 -38.14
N ALA A 524 -54.26 35.77 -37.77
CA ALA A 524 -55.60 36.19 -38.16
C ALA A 524 -55.99 37.55 -37.54
N SER A 525 -55.60 37.80 -36.28
CA SER A 525 -55.75 39.11 -35.64
C SER A 525 -55.00 40.21 -36.42
N GLU A 526 -53.77 39.95 -36.86
CA GLU A 526 -53.03 40.91 -37.70
C GLU A 526 -53.71 41.15 -39.05
N PHE A 527 -54.22 40.11 -39.71
CA PHE A 527 -55.00 40.27 -40.94
C PHE A 527 -56.27 41.10 -40.73
N SER A 528 -57.01 40.87 -39.64
CA SER A 528 -58.19 41.66 -39.29
C SER A 528 -57.83 43.14 -39.06
N LYS A 529 -56.72 43.43 -38.38
CA LYS A 529 -56.22 44.82 -38.20
C LYS A 529 -55.87 45.50 -39.53
N MET A 530 -55.40 44.75 -40.52
CA MET A 530 -55.11 45.24 -41.87
C MET A 530 -56.36 45.35 -42.76
N GLY A 531 -57.57 45.12 -42.21
CA GLY A 531 -58.83 45.14 -42.96
C GLY A 531 -59.04 43.89 -43.83
N GLN A 532 -58.23 42.85 -43.66
CA GLN A 532 -58.32 41.59 -44.40
C GLN A 532 -59.14 40.55 -43.62
N ASP A 533 -60.36 40.91 -43.22
CA ASP A 533 -61.22 40.07 -42.37
C ASP A 533 -61.59 38.73 -43.02
N TYR A 534 -61.73 38.68 -44.35
CA TYR A 534 -62.01 37.45 -45.10
C TYR A 534 -60.87 36.43 -45.00
N ALA A 535 -59.63 36.88 -45.17
CA ALA A 535 -58.45 36.03 -45.06
C ALA A 535 -58.21 35.58 -43.61
N ALA A 536 -58.47 36.47 -42.63
CA ALA A 536 -58.43 36.13 -41.21
C ALA A 536 -59.41 35.01 -40.85
N TRP A 537 -60.67 35.13 -41.31
CA TRP A 537 -61.71 34.14 -41.04
C TRP A 537 -61.39 32.80 -41.72
N GLU A 538 -61.01 32.82 -43.00
CA GLU A 538 -60.72 31.61 -43.76
C GLU A 538 -59.55 30.82 -43.18
N GLN A 539 -58.50 31.50 -42.71
CA GLN A 539 -57.37 30.85 -42.05
C GLN A 539 -57.79 30.13 -40.75
N LEU A 540 -58.64 30.78 -39.93
CA LEU A 540 -59.12 30.18 -38.69
C LEU A 540 -60.18 29.09 -38.95
N ALA A 541 -61.00 29.23 -39.98
CA ALA A 541 -62.06 28.28 -40.32
C ALA A 541 -61.48 26.94 -40.78
N LYS A 542 -60.40 26.97 -41.58
CA LYS A 542 -59.65 25.75 -41.92
C LYS A 542 -59.05 25.11 -40.68
N LEU A 543 -58.47 25.90 -39.78
CA LEU A 543 -57.88 25.39 -38.55
C LEU A 543 -58.93 24.80 -37.58
N ARG A 544 -60.17 25.29 -37.65
CA ARG A 544 -61.30 24.79 -36.87
C ARG A 544 -61.71 23.37 -37.25
N GLU A 545 -61.40 22.92 -38.47
CA GLU A 545 -61.62 21.52 -38.88
C GLU A 545 -60.69 20.56 -38.11
N ASP A 546 -59.42 20.96 -37.91
CA ASP A 546 -58.43 20.21 -37.13
C ASP A 546 -58.71 20.29 -35.62
N PHE A 547 -59.23 21.42 -35.14
CA PHE A 547 -59.43 21.72 -33.71
C PHE A 547 -60.86 22.22 -33.41
N PRO A 548 -61.88 21.36 -33.54
CA PRO A 548 -63.29 21.75 -33.43
C PRO A 548 -63.70 22.21 -32.03
N ASP A 549 -63.05 21.67 -30.99
CA ASP A 549 -63.43 21.89 -29.59
C ASP A 549 -62.63 23.00 -28.90
N ASP A 550 -61.71 23.69 -29.60
CA ASP A 550 -60.93 24.76 -28.98
C ASP A 550 -61.81 26.01 -28.70
N PRO A 551 -61.98 26.43 -27.44
CA PRO A 551 -62.95 27.48 -27.10
C PRO A 551 -62.52 28.87 -27.59
N LYS A 552 -61.22 29.16 -27.61
CA LYS A 552 -60.70 30.47 -28.03
C LYS A 552 -60.76 30.64 -29.53
N LEU A 553 -60.36 29.60 -30.30
CA LEU A 553 -60.47 29.58 -31.75
C LEU A 553 -61.92 29.79 -32.21
N GLY A 554 -62.87 29.14 -31.53
CA GLY A 554 -64.31 29.31 -31.81
C GLY A 554 -64.77 30.75 -31.58
N ARG A 555 -64.38 31.34 -30.45
CA ARG A 555 -64.70 32.74 -30.14
C ARG A 555 -64.14 33.72 -31.17
N GLU A 556 -62.90 33.54 -31.61
CA GLU A 556 -62.29 34.42 -32.63
C GLU A 556 -63.02 34.31 -33.98
N LEU A 557 -63.45 33.10 -34.36
CA LEU A 557 -64.29 32.90 -35.54
C LEU A 557 -65.67 33.57 -35.42
N GLU A 558 -66.30 33.49 -34.25
CA GLU A 558 -67.57 34.16 -33.97
C GLU A 558 -67.45 35.69 -34.06
N LEU A 559 -66.33 36.25 -33.59
CA LEU A 559 -66.06 37.70 -33.69
C LEU A 559 -65.86 38.15 -35.14
N LEU A 560 -65.29 37.29 -35.98
CA LEU A 560 -65.10 37.57 -37.41
C LEU A 560 -66.37 37.34 -38.23
N ALA A 561 -67.27 36.43 -37.80
CA ALA A 561 -68.43 36.00 -38.58
C ALA A 561 -69.35 37.14 -39.09
N PRO A 562 -69.69 38.18 -38.31
CA PRO A 562 -70.49 39.30 -38.82
C PRO A 562 -69.80 40.11 -39.93
N LYS A 563 -68.46 40.18 -39.90
CA LYS A 563 -67.66 40.96 -40.86
C LYS A 563 -67.53 40.28 -42.22
N VAL A 564 -67.66 38.94 -42.25
CA VAL A 564 -67.51 38.11 -43.45
C VAL A 564 -68.81 37.40 -43.83
N ALA A 565 -69.95 37.91 -43.36
CA ALA A 565 -71.25 37.24 -43.44
C ALA A 565 -71.76 37.01 -44.87
N ASP A 566 -71.38 37.88 -45.81
CA ASP A 566 -71.70 37.77 -47.23
C ASP A 566 -70.89 36.66 -47.92
N PHE A 567 -69.60 36.56 -47.60
CA PHE A 567 -68.70 35.51 -48.07
C PHE A 567 -69.05 34.14 -47.51
N THR A 568 -69.21 34.03 -46.18
CA THR A 568 -69.58 32.77 -45.50
C THR A 568 -70.93 32.25 -45.97
N ARG A 569 -71.94 33.12 -46.13
CA ARG A 569 -73.24 32.74 -46.70
C ARG A 569 -73.12 32.24 -48.14
N ALA A 570 -72.22 32.79 -48.95
CA ALA A 570 -71.98 32.31 -50.31
C ALA A 570 -71.35 30.91 -50.31
N LEU A 571 -70.36 30.67 -49.43
CA LEU A 571 -69.76 29.35 -49.23
C LEU A 571 -70.76 28.32 -48.71
N ASP A 572 -71.56 28.65 -47.71
CA ASP A 572 -72.59 27.75 -47.15
C ASP A 572 -73.63 27.35 -48.19
N LYS A 573 -74.10 28.32 -48.99
CA LYS A 573 -75.03 28.03 -50.11
C LYS A 573 -74.38 27.13 -51.14
N ALA A 574 -73.11 27.38 -51.48
CA ALA A 574 -72.37 26.54 -52.42
C ALA A 574 -72.28 25.10 -51.92
N GLN A 575 -71.89 24.90 -50.66
CA GLN A 575 -71.83 23.58 -50.01
C GLN A 575 -73.20 22.91 -49.90
N GLN A 576 -74.28 23.65 -49.62
CA GLN A 576 -75.63 23.11 -49.57
C GLN A 576 -76.08 22.56 -50.92
N PHE A 577 -75.82 23.28 -52.01
CA PHE A 577 -76.14 22.81 -53.38
C PHE A 577 -75.26 21.64 -53.82
N GLU A 578 -74.00 21.60 -53.39
CA GLU A 578 -73.07 20.49 -53.60
C GLU A 578 -73.50 19.22 -52.85
N LYS A 579 -74.01 19.35 -51.61
CA LYS A 579 -74.43 18.23 -50.76
C LYS A 579 -75.89 17.81 -50.95
N ARG A 580 -76.68 18.52 -51.76
CA ARG A 580 -78.09 18.19 -52.02
C ARG A 580 -78.22 16.92 -52.87
N ASN A 581 -79.33 16.20 -52.75
CA ASN A 581 -79.67 15.07 -53.61
C ASN A 581 -81.00 15.33 -54.36
N PRO A 582 -81.03 15.40 -55.70
CA PRO A 582 -79.88 15.32 -56.61
C PRO A 582 -78.96 16.55 -56.49
N LYS A 583 -77.66 16.35 -56.72
CA LYS A 583 -76.65 17.42 -56.65
C LYS A 583 -76.97 18.52 -57.65
N GLN A 584 -76.84 19.78 -57.24
CA GLN A 584 -77.07 20.93 -58.11
C GLN A 584 -75.73 21.59 -58.45
N LEU A 585 -74.88 20.87 -59.19
CA LEU A 585 -73.48 21.23 -59.45
C LEU A 585 -73.32 22.62 -60.09
N GLY A 586 -74.18 22.97 -61.06
CA GLY A 586 -74.14 24.30 -61.69
C GLY A 586 -74.49 25.44 -60.73
N SER A 587 -75.47 25.22 -59.85
CA SER A 587 -75.82 26.19 -58.80
C SER A 587 -74.70 26.28 -57.75
N ALA A 588 -74.15 25.16 -57.31
CA ALA A 588 -73.02 25.11 -56.39
C ALA A 588 -71.79 25.85 -56.94
N LEU A 589 -71.43 25.63 -58.21
CA LEU A 589 -70.33 26.30 -58.89
C LEU A 589 -70.57 27.82 -58.98
N SER A 590 -71.79 28.24 -59.30
CA SER A 590 -72.13 29.68 -59.35
C SER A 590 -71.98 30.38 -57.99
N TRP A 591 -72.30 29.69 -56.89
CA TRP A 591 -72.13 30.23 -55.53
C TRP A 591 -70.67 30.22 -55.08
N TYR A 592 -69.86 29.23 -55.48
CA TYR A 592 -68.41 29.26 -55.27
C TYR A 592 -67.72 30.38 -56.07
N LEU A 593 -68.11 30.60 -57.32
CA LEU A 593 -67.63 31.74 -58.13
C LEU A 593 -68.06 33.08 -57.51
N LYS A 594 -69.26 33.15 -56.93
CA LYS A 594 -69.71 34.32 -56.17
C LYS A 594 -68.88 34.52 -54.90
N ALA A 595 -68.57 33.47 -54.14
CA ALA A 595 -67.66 33.57 -52.99
C ALA A 595 -66.27 34.07 -53.42
N ARG A 596 -65.75 33.59 -54.56
CA ARG A 596 -64.51 34.08 -55.17
C ARG A 596 -64.58 35.53 -55.65
N SER A 597 -65.75 36.02 -56.06
CA SER A 597 -65.92 37.44 -56.39
C SER A 597 -65.85 38.35 -55.15
N ILE A 598 -66.26 37.85 -53.98
CA ILE A 598 -66.22 38.57 -52.70
C ILE A 598 -64.81 38.51 -52.10
N HIS A 599 -64.17 37.35 -52.12
CA HIS A 599 -62.77 37.16 -51.72
C HIS A 599 -61.98 36.45 -52.84
N PRO A 600 -61.31 37.20 -53.74
CA PRO A 600 -60.61 36.63 -54.90
C PRO A 600 -59.46 35.69 -54.59
N GLN A 601 -58.85 35.83 -53.41
CA GLN A 601 -57.74 35.01 -52.92
C GLN A 601 -58.21 33.84 -52.04
N SER A 602 -59.51 33.53 -52.04
CA SER A 602 -60.06 32.45 -51.22
C SER A 602 -59.67 31.08 -51.74
N ASP A 603 -58.90 30.37 -50.92
CA ASP A 603 -58.56 28.96 -51.16
C ASP A 603 -59.78 28.03 -51.05
N LEU A 604 -60.73 28.31 -50.15
CA LEU A 604 -61.96 27.51 -49.97
C LEU A 604 -62.87 27.64 -51.18
N ALA A 605 -63.02 28.85 -51.71
CA ALA A 605 -63.81 29.09 -52.91
C ALA A 605 -63.11 28.50 -54.14
N GLU A 606 -61.78 28.64 -54.25
CA GLU A 606 -60.99 28.05 -55.33
C GLU A 606 -61.08 26.52 -55.33
N ALA A 607 -60.83 25.88 -54.18
CA ALA A 607 -60.95 24.42 -54.04
C ALA A 607 -62.36 23.93 -54.38
N GLY A 608 -63.41 24.64 -53.93
CA GLY A 608 -64.79 24.34 -54.30
C GLY A 608 -65.06 24.48 -55.79
N THR A 609 -64.61 25.57 -56.43
CA THR A 609 -64.76 25.75 -57.88
C THR A 609 -64.03 24.69 -58.68
N GLN A 610 -62.81 24.31 -58.27
CA GLN A 610 -62.00 23.33 -58.97
C GLN A 610 -62.60 21.93 -58.86
N ARG A 611 -62.99 21.50 -57.64
CA ARG A 611 -63.68 20.22 -57.43
C ARG A 611 -64.93 20.07 -58.29
N LEU A 612 -65.78 21.11 -58.33
CA LEU A 612 -67.00 21.05 -59.12
C LEU A 612 -66.75 21.18 -60.61
N SER A 613 -65.77 21.97 -61.03
CA SER A 613 -65.38 22.06 -62.44
C SER A 613 -64.89 20.70 -62.94
N ASP A 614 -64.08 20.00 -62.15
CA ASP A 614 -63.58 18.67 -62.48
C ASP A 614 -64.72 17.63 -62.53
N GLU A 615 -65.67 17.68 -61.59
CA GLU A 615 -66.87 16.83 -61.57
C GLU A 615 -67.84 17.11 -62.73
N ILE A 616 -67.90 18.35 -63.25
CA ILE A 616 -68.75 18.74 -64.38
C ILE A 616 -68.08 18.43 -65.73
N LEU A 617 -66.76 18.62 -65.83
CA LEU A 617 -66.00 18.43 -67.07
C LEU A 617 -65.56 16.99 -67.30
N THR A 618 -65.65 16.12 -66.29
CA THR A 618 -65.55 14.68 -66.50
C THR A 618 -66.82 14.21 -67.22
N PRO A 619 -66.74 13.70 -68.45
CA PRO A 619 -67.92 13.21 -69.16
C PRO A 619 -68.50 12.04 -68.38
N ASP A 620 -69.81 12.07 -68.13
CA ASP A 620 -70.57 10.91 -67.66
C ASP A 620 -70.11 9.68 -68.45
N GLY A 621 -69.41 8.78 -67.77
CA GLY A 621 -69.35 7.39 -68.19
C GLY A 621 -70.80 6.90 -68.23
N GLY A 622 -71.34 6.79 -69.44
CA GLY A 622 -72.75 6.50 -69.64
C GLY A 622 -73.24 5.29 -68.85
N SER A 623 -74.45 5.41 -68.35
CA SER A 623 -75.43 4.40 -68.69
C SER A 623 -76.77 5.11 -68.81
N ARG A 624 -77.54 4.81 -69.85
CA ARG A 624 -77.83 3.42 -70.20
C ARG A 624 -77.85 3.21 -71.70
N LYS A 625 -76.76 3.59 -72.36
CA LYS A 625 -76.89 4.31 -73.64
C LYS A 625 -77.59 5.66 -73.45
#